data_AF-A0A6G3UQ35-F1
#
_entry.id   AF-A0A6G3UQ35-F1
#
_cell.length_a   1.000
_cell.length_b   1.000
_cell.length_c   1.000
_cell.angle_alpha   90.00
_cell.angle_beta   90.00
_cell.angle_gamma   90.00
#
_symmetry.space_group_name_H-M   'P 1'
#
loop_
_entity.id
_entity.type
_entity.pdbx_description
1 polymer ?
#
loop_
_entity_poly.entity_id
_entity_poly.type
_entity_poly.pdbx_seq_one_letter_code
_entity_poly.pdbx_strand_id
1 'polypeptide(L)'
;MGETAARPLRADAERSVRMILEAAERLLSKDPGASMEQIAAEAGVSRATIHRRFAHRAALTDALALSAARRLAQAVDDGRPATAPPLVALHRITANVLEVKGSWTFALSLPAAPGGEAAALHEAMARRCVAVLERARAEGLVDASADLHWLQRVYYALLGETLHGDPADAGTDPDALAARVVDTFLHGAGPRA
;
A
#
# COMPACT_ATOMS: atom_id res chain seq x y z
N MET A 1 -4.24 39.91 18.12
CA MET A 1 -2.90 39.28 18.19
C MET A 1 -3.05 37.93 18.86
N GLY A 2 -2.88 36.83 18.11
CA GLY A 2 -2.94 35.47 18.68
C GLY A 2 -3.42 34.40 17.69
N GLU A 3 -2.68 34.12 16.60
CA GLU A 3 -3.04 33.01 15.70
C GLU A 3 -1.85 32.37 14.94
N THR A 4 -0.66 32.29 15.54
CA THR A 4 0.52 31.79 14.79
C THR A 4 1.32 30.67 15.47
N ALA A 5 1.05 30.31 16.73
CA ALA A 5 1.84 29.29 17.45
C ALA A 5 1.26 27.85 17.36
N ALA A 6 -0.03 27.67 17.04
CA ALA A 6 -0.69 26.36 17.06
C ALA A 6 -0.55 25.54 15.75
N ARG A 7 -0.13 26.18 14.65
CA ARG A 7 0.06 25.56 13.33
C ARG A 7 1.46 24.94 13.13
N PRO A 8 2.56 25.56 13.62
CA PRO A 8 3.91 24.96 13.58
C PRO A 8 4.01 23.66 14.39
N LEU A 9 3.47 23.65 15.62
CA LEU A 9 3.57 22.50 16.54
C LEU A 9 2.86 21.23 16.03
N ARG A 10 1.75 21.38 15.29
CA ARG A 10 1.04 20.24 14.67
C ARG A 10 1.82 19.67 13.49
N ALA A 11 2.34 20.53 12.62
CA ALA A 11 3.17 20.11 11.49
C ALA A 11 4.45 19.38 11.95
N ASP A 12 5.08 19.85 13.02
CA ASP A 12 6.26 19.21 13.61
C ASP A 12 5.90 17.87 14.27
N ALA A 13 4.76 17.78 14.95
CA ALA A 13 4.26 16.54 15.51
C ALA A 13 3.98 15.49 14.43
N GLU A 14 3.33 15.89 13.33
CA GLU A 14 3.05 15.01 12.18
C GLU A 14 4.34 14.57 11.49
N ARG A 15 5.30 15.47 11.32
CA ARG A 15 6.61 15.14 10.74
C ARG A 15 7.37 14.15 11.62
N SER A 16 7.36 14.35 12.94
CA SER A 16 7.94 13.42 13.91
C SER A 16 7.27 12.05 13.84
N VAL A 17 5.94 11.97 13.72
CA VAL A 17 5.22 10.70 13.55
C VAL A 17 5.65 10.00 12.27
N ARG A 18 5.71 10.71 11.13
CA ARG A 18 6.15 10.13 9.86
C ARG A 18 7.56 9.54 9.95
N MET A 19 8.51 10.29 10.53
CA MET A 19 9.89 9.79 10.70
C MET A 19 9.96 8.54 11.58
N ILE A 20 9.17 8.49 12.66
CA ILE A 20 9.10 7.31 13.54
C ILE A 20 8.53 6.11 12.79
N LEU A 21 7.46 6.29 12.01
CA LEU A 21 6.84 5.19 11.25
C LEU A 21 7.78 4.67 10.15
N GLU A 22 8.48 5.55 9.43
CA GLU A 22 9.46 5.14 8.42
C GLU A 22 10.66 4.41 9.03
N ALA A 23 11.14 4.87 10.19
CA ALA A 23 12.17 4.18 10.96
C ALA A 23 11.70 2.81 11.46
N ALA A 24 10.48 2.74 11.99
CA ALA A 24 9.89 1.50 12.45
C ALA A 24 9.73 0.49 11.30
N GLU A 25 9.25 0.92 10.13
CA GLU A 25 9.16 0.06 8.95
C GLU A 25 10.52 -0.52 8.55
N ARG A 26 11.56 0.32 8.44
CA ARG A 26 12.91 -0.13 8.07
C ARG A 26 13.50 -1.13 9.07
N LEU A 27 13.33 -0.87 10.36
CA LEU A 27 13.90 -1.70 11.42
C LEU A 27 13.13 -3.02 11.56
N LEU A 28 11.80 -2.95 11.58
CA LEU A 28 10.93 -4.12 11.79
C LEU A 28 10.87 -5.05 10.59
N SER A 29 11.10 -4.54 9.37
CA SER A 29 11.31 -5.38 8.19
C SER A 29 12.57 -6.25 8.27
N LYS A 30 13.56 -5.88 9.11
CA LYS A 30 14.80 -6.66 9.33
C LYS A 30 14.76 -7.48 10.62
N ASP A 31 14.21 -6.88 11.68
CA ASP A 31 14.07 -7.48 13.00
C ASP A 31 12.67 -7.19 13.56
N PRO A 32 11.70 -8.09 13.33
CA PRO A 32 10.35 -7.98 13.89
C PRO A 32 10.31 -7.94 15.42
N GLY A 33 11.39 -8.31 16.11
CA GLY A 33 11.52 -8.30 17.57
C GLY A 33 12.02 -6.97 18.16
N ALA A 34 12.44 -6.01 17.33
CA ALA A 34 13.06 -4.78 17.80
C ALA A 34 12.17 -3.97 18.76
N SER A 35 12.77 -3.45 19.83
CA SER A 35 12.08 -2.74 20.92
C SER A 35 11.68 -1.30 20.54
N MET A 36 10.79 -0.70 21.33
CA MET A 36 10.40 0.71 21.16
C MET A 36 11.60 1.66 21.29
N GLU A 37 12.58 1.33 22.14
CA GLU A 37 13.81 2.10 22.31
C GLU A 37 14.72 2.01 21.09
N GLN A 38 14.85 0.83 20.48
CA GLN A 38 15.63 0.67 19.24
C GLN A 38 14.99 1.44 18.09
N ILE A 39 13.65 1.43 17.99
CA ILE A 39 12.91 2.22 17.00
C ILE A 39 13.10 3.73 17.25
N ALA A 40 13.10 4.17 18.50
CA ALA A 40 13.35 5.58 18.84
C ALA A 40 14.75 6.02 18.42
N ALA A 41 15.76 5.17 18.65
CA ALA A 41 17.13 5.41 18.22
C ALA A 41 17.26 5.49 16.69
N GLU A 42 16.67 4.55 15.96
CA GLU A 42 16.61 4.55 14.49
C GLU A 42 15.90 5.79 13.94
N ALA A 43 14.86 6.27 14.63
CA ALA A 43 14.12 7.47 14.25
C ALA A 43 14.80 8.79 14.65
N GLY A 44 15.91 8.73 15.40
CA GLY A 44 16.61 9.91 15.92
C GLY A 44 15.79 10.69 16.96
N VAL A 45 14.90 10.03 17.70
CA VAL A 45 14.07 10.65 18.74
C VAL A 45 14.35 10.09 20.13
N SER A 46 14.05 10.86 21.18
CA SER A 46 14.18 10.38 22.56
C SER A 46 13.10 9.37 22.92
N ARG A 47 13.39 8.49 23.90
CA ARG A 47 12.44 7.54 24.49
C ARG A 47 11.16 8.23 24.97
N ALA A 48 11.27 9.38 25.63
CA ALA A 48 10.11 10.16 26.05
C ALA A 48 9.25 10.63 24.86
N THR A 49 9.87 10.95 23.73
CA THR A 49 9.15 11.39 22.51
C THR A 49 8.36 10.24 21.90
N ILE A 50 8.96 9.05 21.75
CA ILE A 50 8.25 7.91 21.16
C ILE A 50 7.07 7.48 22.04
N HIS A 51 7.25 7.39 23.37
CA HIS A 51 6.17 6.97 24.27
C HIS A 51 5.04 8.00 24.37
N ARG A 52 5.35 9.30 24.18
CA ARG A 52 4.32 10.34 24.07
C ARG A 52 3.49 10.21 22.79
N ARG A 53 4.05 9.65 21.71
CA ARG A 53 3.34 9.42 20.43
C ARG A 53 2.62 8.07 20.40
N PHE A 54 3.25 7.05 20.97
CA PHE A 54 2.79 5.67 20.95
C PHE A 54 2.98 5.08 22.35
N ALA A 55 1.88 4.93 23.08
CA ALA A 55 1.92 4.45 24.47
C ALA A 55 2.56 3.06 24.59
N HIS A 56 2.31 2.19 23.62
CA HIS A 56 2.82 0.82 23.56
C HIS A 56 3.05 0.38 22.10
N ARG A 57 3.74 -0.76 21.93
CA ARG A 57 4.06 -1.33 20.61
C ARG A 57 2.82 -1.52 19.73
N ALA A 58 1.70 -2.00 20.29
CA ALA A 58 0.49 -2.19 19.50
C ALA A 58 -0.04 -0.88 18.88
N ALA A 59 0.06 0.27 19.58
CA ALA A 59 -0.34 1.56 19.04
C ALA A 59 0.58 2.01 17.88
N LEU A 60 1.87 1.65 17.94
CA LEU A 60 2.80 1.88 16.84
C LEU A 60 2.46 1.01 15.63
N THR A 61 2.18 -0.29 15.84
CA THR A 61 1.84 -1.22 14.74
C THR A 61 0.50 -0.87 14.09
N ASP A 62 -0.50 -0.43 14.87
CA ASP A 62 -1.77 0.05 14.32
C ASP A 62 -1.57 1.30 13.46
N ALA A 63 -0.71 2.22 13.92
CA ALA A 63 -0.36 3.41 13.14
C ALA A 63 0.46 3.08 11.89
N LEU A 64 1.33 2.07 11.93
CA LEU A 64 2.05 1.56 10.75
C LEU A 64 1.06 0.99 9.72
N ALA A 65 0.17 0.10 10.14
CA ALA A 65 -0.84 -0.51 9.27
C ALA A 65 -1.74 0.56 8.63
N LEU A 66 -2.17 1.56 9.40
CA LEU A 66 -2.94 2.70 8.89
C LEU A 66 -2.13 3.54 7.88
N SER A 67 -0.86 3.83 8.17
CA SER A 67 0.00 4.58 7.26
C SER A 67 0.21 3.83 5.94
N ALA A 68 0.41 2.51 5.99
CA ALA A 68 0.55 1.69 4.81
C ALA A 68 -0.75 1.66 3.98
N ALA A 69 -1.91 1.50 4.63
CA ALA A 69 -3.21 1.54 3.97
C ALA A 69 -3.47 2.90 3.28
N ARG A 70 -3.10 4.02 3.92
CA ARG A 70 -3.20 5.36 3.31
C ARG A 70 -2.28 5.52 2.10
N ARG A 71 -1.05 5.01 2.16
CA ARG A 71 -0.12 5.02 1.02
C ARG A 71 -0.65 4.19 -0.15
N LEU A 72 -1.20 3.01 0.11
CA LEU A 72 -1.85 2.19 -0.92
C LEU A 72 -3.07 2.90 -1.52
N ALA A 73 -3.92 3.52 -0.69
CA ALA A 73 -5.08 4.25 -1.17
C ALA A 73 -4.67 5.41 -2.09
N GLN A 74 -3.63 6.16 -1.71
CA GLN A 74 -3.08 7.22 -2.54
C GLN A 74 -2.50 6.67 -3.86
N ALA A 75 -1.72 5.58 -3.80
CA ALA A 75 -1.18 4.91 -4.99
C ALA A 75 -2.27 4.48 -5.98
N VAL A 76 -3.40 3.97 -5.47
CA VAL A 76 -4.59 3.65 -6.26
C VAL A 76 -5.19 4.91 -6.86
N ASP A 77 -5.40 5.96 -6.07
CA ASP A 77 -6.02 7.21 -6.54
C ASP A 77 -5.14 7.93 -7.60
N ASP A 78 -3.82 7.90 -7.46
CA ASP A 78 -2.85 8.45 -8.42
C ASP A 78 -2.89 7.73 -9.78
N GLY A 79 -3.28 6.46 -9.79
CA GLY A 79 -3.56 5.69 -11.00
C GLY A 79 -4.84 6.11 -11.73
N ARG A 80 -5.62 7.05 -11.15
CA ARG A 80 -6.85 7.63 -11.72
C ARG A 80 -7.90 6.58 -12.13
N PRO A 81 -8.35 5.71 -11.20
CA PRO A 81 -9.23 4.57 -11.50
C PRO A 81 -10.55 4.97 -12.16
N ALA A 82 -11.04 6.20 -11.92
CA ALA A 82 -12.30 6.67 -12.47
C ALA A 82 -12.16 7.36 -13.85
N THR A 83 -10.98 7.87 -14.22
CA THR A 83 -10.85 8.80 -15.36
C THR A 83 -9.79 8.41 -16.39
N ALA A 84 -8.76 7.66 -16.03
CA ALA A 84 -7.81 7.13 -17.01
C ALA A 84 -8.43 5.95 -17.79
N PRO A 85 -8.02 5.69 -19.05
CA PRO A 85 -8.41 4.48 -19.77
C PRO A 85 -8.14 3.23 -18.91
N PRO A 86 -9.00 2.19 -18.88
CA PRO A 86 -8.91 1.09 -17.92
C PRO A 86 -7.57 0.35 -17.95
N LEU A 87 -7.00 0.11 -19.13
CA LEU A 87 -5.68 -0.50 -19.26
C LEU A 87 -4.58 0.37 -18.64
N VAL A 88 -4.63 1.69 -18.87
CA VAL A 88 -3.69 2.66 -18.30
C VAL A 88 -3.86 2.75 -16.78
N ALA A 89 -5.11 2.74 -16.30
CA ALA A 89 -5.43 2.75 -14.88
C ALA A 89 -4.91 1.48 -14.20
N LEU A 90 -5.20 0.30 -14.75
CA LEU A 90 -4.70 -0.98 -14.25
C LEU A 90 -3.18 -0.95 -14.11
N HIS A 91 -2.47 -0.61 -15.20
CA HIS A 91 -1.00 -0.59 -15.19
C HIS A 91 -0.42 0.40 -14.16
N ARG A 92 -0.90 1.65 -14.13
CA ARG A 92 -0.41 2.65 -13.16
C ARG A 92 -0.72 2.26 -11.72
N ILE A 93 -1.93 1.77 -11.46
CA ILE A 93 -2.31 1.30 -10.12
C ILE A 93 -1.40 0.14 -9.71
N THR A 94 -1.17 -0.83 -10.59
CA THR A 94 -0.27 -1.95 -10.33
C THR A 94 1.14 -1.47 -10.01
N ALA A 95 1.74 -0.61 -10.83
CA ALA A 95 3.10 -0.09 -10.61
C ALA A 95 3.22 0.66 -9.26
N ASN A 96 2.31 1.61 -9.00
CA ASN A 96 2.31 2.38 -7.76
C ASN A 96 2.12 1.48 -6.52
N VAL A 97 1.25 0.48 -6.61
CA VAL A 97 1.00 -0.46 -5.52
C VAL A 97 2.22 -1.34 -5.25
N LEU A 98 2.92 -1.80 -6.30
CA LEU A 98 4.15 -2.58 -6.15
C LEU A 98 5.28 -1.74 -5.51
N GLU A 99 5.42 -0.48 -5.90
CA GLU A 99 6.40 0.44 -5.29
C GLU A 99 6.15 0.64 -3.78
N VAL A 100 4.89 0.91 -3.40
CA VAL A 100 4.51 1.05 -1.99
C VAL A 100 4.79 -0.24 -1.22
N LYS A 101 4.42 -1.38 -1.81
CA LYS A 101 4.55 -2.68 -1.14
C LYS A 101 6.01 -3.10 -0.96
N GLY A 102 6.89 -2.83 -1.93
CA GLY A 102 8.33 -3.07 -1.78
C GLY A 102 8.99 -2.19 -0.71
N SER A 103 8.41 -1.03 -0.41
CA SER A 103 8.93 -0.09 0.59
C SER A 103 8.33 -0.25 2.00
N TRP A 104 7.19 -0.94 2.13
CA TRP A 104 6.40 -1.05 3.37
C TRP A 104 6.03 -2.50 3.70
N THR A 105 6.94 -3.45 3.43
CA THR A 105 6.71 -4.89 3.57
C THR A 105 6.22 -5.29 4.96
N PHE A 106 6.85 -4.78 6.03
CA PHE A 106 6.46 -5.16 7.39
C PHE A 106 5.07 -4.64 7.74
N ALA A 107 4.81 -3.35 7.54
CA ALA A 107 3.52 -2.73 7.84
C ALA A 107 2.36 -3.40 7.09
N LEU A 108 2.60 -3.89 5.87
CA LEU A 108 1.60 -4.58 5.06
C LEU A 108 1.42 -6.06 5.41
N SER A 109 2.34 -6.65 6.17
CA SER A 109 2.15 -7.98 6.78
C SER A 109 1.26 -7.94 8.02
N LEU A 110 1.05 -6.75 8.61
CA LEU A 110 0.23 -6.58 9.80
C LEU A 110 -1.26 -6.74 9.46
N PRO A 111 -2.04 -7.42 10.32
CA PRO A 111 -3.48 -7.50 10.14
C PRO A 111 -4.09 -6.10 10.35
N ALA A 112 -5.03 -5.73 9.47
CA ALA A 112 -5.85 -4.54 9.70
C ALA A 112 -6.86 -4.82 10.83
N ALA A 113 -6.93 -3.93 11.82
CA ALA A 113 -7.93 -4.04 12.88
C ALA A 113 -9.35 -3.97 12.29
N PRO A 114 -10.25 -4.94 12.59
CA PRO A 114 -11.62 -4.93 12.10
C PRO A 114 -12.36 -3.65 12.48
N GLY A 115 -13.08 -3.05 11.54
CA GLY A 115 -13.81 -1.79 11.76
C GLY A 115 -12.93 -0.54 11.91
N GLY A 116 -11.60 -0.68 11.83
CA GLY A 116 -10.67 0.45 11.86
C GLY A 116 -10.56 1.19 10.53
N GLU A 117 -9.93 2.36 10.56
CA GLU A 117 -9.73 3.20 9.37
C GLU A 117 -8.94 2.47 8.26
N ALA A 118 -7.93 1.66 8.62
CA ALA A 118 -7.18 0.86 7.66
C ALA A 118 -8.08 -0.15 6.93
N ALA A 119 -9.01 -0.80 7.63
CA ALA A 119 -9.97 -1.72 7.03
C ALA A 119 -10.93 -0.99 6.08
N ALA A 120 -11.41 0.20 6.46
CA ALA A 120 -12.27 1.02 5.60
C ALA A 120 -11.54 1.48 4.32
N LEU A 121 -10.24 1.80 4.39
CA LEU A 121 -9.42 2.10 3.22
C LEU A 121 -9.28 0.89 2.29
N HIS A 122 -9.02 -0.30 2.84
CA HIS A 122 -8.98 -1.54 2.05
C HIS A 122 -10.30 -1.81 1.32
N GLU A 123 -11.42 -1.65 2.01
CA GLU A 123 -12.75 -1.83 1.41
C GLU A 123 -13.00 -0.81 0.28
N ALA A 124 -12.59 0.45 0.49
CA ALA A 124 -12.71 1.49 -0.52
C ALA A 124 -11.82 1.25 -1.75
N MET A 125 -10.63 0.68 -1.57
CA MET A 125 -9.76 0.25 -2.68
C MET A 125 -10.35 -0.95 -3.42
N ALA A 126 -10.95 -1.91 -2.70
CA ALA A 126 -11.62 -3.06 -3.30
C ALA A 126 -12.77 -2.62 -4.22
N ARG A 127 -13.59 -1.66 -3.78
CA ARG A 127 -14.64 -1.07 -4.64
C ARG A 127 -14.09 -0.39 -5.88
N ARG A 128 -13.00 0.38 -5.76
CA ARG A 128 -12.35 1.03 -6.91
C ARG A 128 -11.81 0.01 -7.91
N CYS A 129 -11.23 -1.08 -7.44
CA CYS A 129 -10.73 -2.16 -8.29
C CYS A 129 -11.86 -2.78 -9.13
N VAL A 130 -13.00 -3.09 -8.50
CA VAL A 130 -14.19 -3.59 -9.21
C VAL A 130 -14.66 -2.57 -10.26
N ALA A 131 -14.73 -1.28 -9.92
CA ALA A 131 -15.13 -0.24 -10.88
C ALA A 131 -14.19 -0.15 -12.09
N VAL A 132 -12.87 -0.32 -11.91
CA VAL A 132 -11.92 -0.38 -13.03
C VAL A 132 -12.17 -1.60 -13.91
N LEU A 133 -12.44 -2.77 -13.32
CA LEU A 133 -12.75 -3.99 -14.06
C LEU A 133 -14.08 -3.89 -14.82
N GLU A 134 -15.09 -3.25 -14.25
CA GLU A 134 -16.36 -2.95 -14.94
C GLU A 134 -16.14 -2.09 -16.18
N ARG A 135 -15.30 -1.06 -16.08
CA ARG A 135 -14.93 -0.22 -17.22
C ARG A 135 -14.11 -0.99 -18.25
N ALA A 136 -13.17 -1.83 -17.83
CA ALA A 136 -12.41 -2.69 -18.73
C ALA A 136 -13.33 -3.63 -19.52
N ARG A 137 -14.37 -4.18 -18.88
CA ARG A 137 -15.40 -4.98 -19.54
C ARG A 137 -16.22 -4.16 -20.54
N ALA A 138 -16.63 -2.94 -20.18
CA ALA A 138 -17.36 -2.05 -21.08
C ALA A 138 -16.56 -1.67 -22.34
N GLU A 139 -15.23 -1.63 -22.24
CA GLU A 139 -14.32 -1.38 -23.35
C GLU A 139 -13.86 -2.66 -24.08
N GLY A 140 -14.38 -3.83 -23.71
CA GLY A 140 -14.05 -5.10 -24.37
C GLY A 140 -12.66 -5.68 -24.03
N LEU A 141 -11.97 -5.13 -23.02
CA LEU A 141 -10.70 -5.66 -22.52
C LEU A 141 -10.88 -6.90 -21.64
N VAL A 142 -12.07 -7.04 -21.04
CA VAL A 142 -12.48 -8.18 -20.21
C VAL A 142 -13.73 -8.78 -20.82
N ASP A 143 -13.82 -10.11 -20.85
CA ASP A 143 -14.98 -10.82 -21.37
C ASP A 143 -16.30 -10.38 -20.68
N ALA A 144 -17.35 -10.21 -21.47
CA ALA A 144 -18.64 -9.70 -20.99
C ALA A 144 -19.31 -10.64 -19.96
N SER A 145 -19.00 -11.94 -20.01
CA SER A 145 -19.51 -12.97 -19.10
C SER A 145 -18.64 -13.21 -17.87
N ALA A 146 -17.49 -12.52 -17.76
CA ALA A 146 -16.55 -12.76 -16.67
C ALA A 146 -17.12 -12.36 -15.29
N ASP A 147 -16.85 -13.22 -14.30
CA ASP A 147 -17.09 -12.92 -12.88
C ASP A 147 -16.04 -11.92 -12.39
N LEU A 148 -16.45 -10.66 -12.19
CA LEU A 148 -15.56 -9.59 -11.75
C LEU A 148 -15.00 -9.79 -10.33
N HIS A 149 -15.75 -10.49 -9.46
CA HIS A 149 -15.26 -10.79 -8.12
C HIS A 149 -14.16 -11.84 -8.16
N TRP A 150 -14.32 -12.87 -8.99
CA TRP A 150 -13.26 -13.83 -9.27
C TRP A 150 -12.03 -13.15 -9.88
N LEU A 151 -12.22 -12.31 -10.90
CA LEU A 151 -11.12 -11.56 -11.53
C LEU A 151 -10.38 -10.67 -10.54
N GLN A 152 -11.09 -9.98 -9.65
CA GLN A 152 -10.47 -9.21 -8.59
C GLN A 152 -9.56 -10.08 -7.70
N ARG A 153 -10.03 -11.27 -7.31
CA ARG A 153 -9.23 -12.21 -6.51
C ARG A 153 -8.00 -12.71 -7.26
N VAL A 154 -8.11 -13.01 -8.55
CA VAL A 154 -6.99 -13.40 -9.41
C VAL A 154 -5.97 -12.27 -9.53
N TYR A 155 -6.44 -11.04 -9.77
CA TYR A 155 -5.58 -9.86 -9.83
C TYR A 155 -4.82 -9.65 -8.51
N TYR A 156 -5.49 -9.81 -7.37
CA TYR A 156 -4.83 -9.75 -6.05
C TYR A 156 -3.86 -10.89 -5.81
N ALA A 157 -4.12 -12.09 -6.33
CA ALA A 157 -3.17 -13.20 -6.26
C ALA A 157 -1.91 -12.89 -7.08
N LEU A 158 -2.04 -12.39 -8.32
CA LEU A 158 -0.90 -12.00 -9.16
C LEU A 158 -0.08 -10.87 -8.52
N LEU A 159 -0.74 -9.85 -7.98
CA LEU A 159 -0.07 -8.84 -7.15
C LEU A 159 0.63 -9.49 -5.96
N GLY A 160 -0.03 -10.42 -5.27
CA GLY A 160 0.55 -11.18 -4.16
C GLY A 160 1.85 -11.88 -4.53
N GLU A 161 1.90 -12.61 -5.63
CA GLU A 161 3.08 -13.37 -6.06
C GLU A 161 4.31 -12.50 -6.27
N THR A 162 4.14 -11.31 -6.88
CA THR A 162 5.25 -10.37 -7.06
C THR A 162 5.85 -9.83 -5.75
N LEU A 163 5.17 -10.03 -4.61
CA LEU A 163 5.56 -9.49 -3.31
C LEU A 163 6.24 -10.51 -2.40
N HIS A 164 5.96 -11.80 -2.60
CA HIS A 164 6.57 -12.85 -1.79
C HIS A 164 8.01 -13.15 -2.23
N GLY A 165 8.52 -12.39 -3.20
CA GLY A 165 9.93 -12.27 -3.49
C GLY A 165 10.50 -13.54 -4.07
N ASP A 166 10.30 -13.73 -5.38
CA ASP A 166 11.36 -14.42 -6.11
C ASP A 166 12.62 -13.55 -5.96
N PRO A 167 13.75 -14.08 -5.42
CA PRO A 167 15.01 -13.35 -5.38
C PRO A 167 15.42 -12.80 -6.75
N ALA A 168 14.94 -13.39 -7.84
CA ALA A 168 15.14 -12.91 -9.22
C ALA A 168 14.38 -11.61 -9.54
N ASP A 169 13.30 -11.29 -8.82
CA ASP A 169 12.55 -10.05 -8.97
C ASP A 169 13.09 -8.91 -8.06
N ALA A 170 14.08 -9.20 -7.21
CA ALA A 170 14.71 -8.20 -6.36
C ALA A 170 15.46 -7.15 -7.20
N GLY A 171 14.98 -5.91 -7.17
CA GLY A 171 15.53 -4.80 -7.96
C GLY A 171 14.94 -4.68 -9.37
N THR A 172 13.93 -5.48 -9.70
CA THR A 172 13.14 -5.29 -10.93
C THR A 172 12.33 -4.01 -10.83
N ASP A 173 12.31 -3.25 -11.93
CA ASP A 173 11.51 -2.05 -12.10
C ASP A 173 10.01 -2.33 -11.82
N PRO A 174 9.35 -1.59 -10.90
CA PRO A 174 7.92 -1.71 -10.65
C PRO A 174 7.05 -1.62 -11.90
N ASP A 175 7.45 -0.83 -12.90
CA ASP A 175 6.72 -0.73 -14.18
C ASP A 175 6.82 -2.03 -14.99
N ALA A 176 8.00 -2.68 -15.00
CA ALA A 176 8.18 -3.96 -15.67
C ALA A 176 7.38 -5.09 -15.00
N LEU A 177 7.35 -5.12 -13.66
CA LEU A 177 6.51 -6.06 -12.90
C LEU A 177 5.03 -5.78 -13.14
N ALA A 178 4.63 -4.50 -13.18
CA ALA A 178 3.26 -4.12 -13.49
C ALA A 178 2.84 -4.56 -14.89
N ALA A 179 3.72 -4.43 -15.89
CA ALA A 179 3.47 -4.93 -17.23
C ALA A 179 3.25 -6.45 -17.23
N ARG A 180 4.11 -7.21 -16.53
CA ARG A 180 3.98 -8.66 -16.39
C ARG A 180 2.65 -9.06 -15.75
N VAL A 181 2.27 -8.41 -14.65
CA VAL A 181 1.02 -8.70 -13.93
C VAL A 181 -0.19 -8.39 -14.80
N VAL A 182 -0.26 -7.20 -15.40
CA VAL A 182 -1.41 -6.79 -16.23
C VAL A 182 -1.52 -7.65 -17.48
N ASP A 183 -0.40 -7.97 -18.12
CA ASP A 183 -0.39 -8.82 -19.31
C ASP A 183 -0.85 -10.24 -19.01
N THR A 184 -0.34 -10.83 -17.93
CA THR A 184 -0.76 -12.16 -17.45
C THR A 184 -2.23 -12.15 -17.05
N PHE A 185 -2.71 -11.07 -16.42
CA PHE A 185 -4.10 -10.94 -15.99
C PHE A 185 -5.08 -10.88 -17.17
N LEU A 186 -4.74 -10.14 -18.24
CA LEU A 186 -5.63 -9.94 -19.39
C LEU A 186 -5.53 -11.07 -20.42
N HIS A 187 -4.36 -11.69 -20.57
CA HIS A 187 -4.10 -12.65 -21.65
C HIS A 187 -3.83 -14.08 -21.15
N GLY A 188 -3.62 -14.27 -19.85
CA GLY A 188 -3.21 -15.56 -19.29
C GLY A 188 -1.84 -16.01 -19.82
N ALA A 189 -1.56 -17.31 -19.70
CA ALA A 189 -0.35 -17.95 -20.21
C ALA A 189 -0.56 -18.72 -21.53
N GLY A 190 -1.75 -18.61 -22.12
CA GLY A 190 -2.08 -19.25 -23.39
C GLY A 190 -1.42 -18.55 -24.59
N PRO A 191 -1.24 -19.25 -25.72
CA PRO A 191 -0.77 -18.61 -26.94
C PRO A 191 -1.77 -17.54 -27.40
N ARG A 192 -1.27 -16.37 -27.78
CA ARG A 192 -2.09 -15.33 -28.41
C ARG A 192 -2.47 -15.81 -29.81
N ALA A 193 -3.77 -15.88 -30.09
CA ALA A 193 -4.30 -16.23 -31.41
C ALA A 193 -4.08 -15.09 -32.42
#